data_AF-A0A059F184-F1
#
_entry.id   AF-A0A059F184-F1
#
_cell.length_a   1.000
_cell.length_b   1.000
_cell.length_c   1.000
_cell.angle_alpha   90.00
_cell.angle_beta   90.00
_cell.angle_gamma   90.00
#
_symmetry.space_group_name_H-M   'P 1'
#
loop_
_entity.id
_entity.type
_entity.pdbx_description
1 polymer ?
#
loop_
_entity_poly.entity_id
_entity_poly.type
_entity_poly.pdbx_seq_one_letter_code
_entity_poly.pdbx_strand_id
1 'polypeptide(L)'
;MSEKISEQHIHFYEEYLEALKSHAKANEDIKQMNITHEKLLESLKAAENDVEALQSVGQLIGEVLKKLTNDTFIVKTSQGPRYVVGCKASVEKEKINDGTRVSLDLTTLTIMKILPKEVDPFVFSMSEESPGNINFEKIGGLKNQIRELREVIELPLKNPEIFKRVGIVAPKGVLLYGPPGTGKTLLARAVANTLDVNFLKVVSSALIEKYIGESSRMIREMFSYARTKAPCIIFLDEIDAIGAKRTSESSSSDREVQRTLMELLNQMDGFKDLDDVKIIMATNRPDILDPALLRPGRLDRKIEIPLPNDQGRKEILKIHTQEMNKEELDFDVLCKLTDKFNGADLRNVCTEAGMFALREERDYTVQEDFVKACRKILSTKKLESKMDYKRKE
;
A
#
# COMPACT_ATOMS: atom_id res chain seq x y z
N MET A 1 -23.81 -24.68 -85.91
CA MET A 1 -23.20 -23.37 -85.55
C MET A 1 -23.26 -23.09 -84.05
N SER A 2 -24.30 -23.52 -83.33
CA SER A 2 -24.42 -23.38 -81.87
C SER A 2 -23.32 -24.11 -81.06
N GLU A 3 -22.98 -25.35 -81.40
CA GLU A 3 -22.03 -26.18 -80.63
C GLU A 3 -20.56 -25.73 -80.75
N LYS A 4 -20.13 -25.24 -81.92
CA LYS A 4 -18.77 -24.72 -82.09
C LYS A 4 -18.50 -23.42 -81.33
N ILE A 5 -19.54 -22.63 -81.08
CA ILE A 5 -19.45 -21.41 -80.28
C ILE A 5 -19.34 -21.79 -78.79
N SER A 6 -19.98 -22.88 -78.34
CA SER A 6 -19.87 -23.34 -76.95
C SER A 6 -18.51 -23.94 -76.62
N GLU A 7 -17.88 -24.70 -77.53
CA GLU A 7 -16.52 -25.24 -77.32
C GLU A 7 -15.45 -24.14 -77.17
N GLN A 8 -15.51 -23.10 -78.01
CA GLN A 8 -14.59 -21.95 -77.89
C GLN A 8 -14.81 -21.17 -76.59
N HIS A 9 -16.07 -21.02 -76.16
CA HIS A 9 -16.36 -20.40 -74.86
C HIS A 9 -15.80 -21.24 -73.70
N ILE A 10 -15.94 -22.57 -73.75
CA ILE A 10 -15.41 -23.47 -72.71
C ILE A 10 -13.88 -23.32 -72.59
N HIS A 11 -13.14 -23.30 -73.70
CA HIS A 11 -11.70 -23.09 -73.68
C HIS A 11 -11.30 -21.72 -73.09
N PHE A 12 -11.98 -20.64 -73.47
CA PHE A 12 -11.75 -19.32 -72.87
C PHE A 12 -12.08 -19.29 -71.36
N TYR A 13 -13.12 -20.01 -70.93
CA TYR A 13 -13.46 -20.15 -69.51
C TYR A 13 -12.40 -20.94 -68.73
N GLU A 14 -11.81 -21.99 -69.32
CA GLU A 14 -10.73 -22.76 -68.71
C GLU A 14 -9.45 -21.92 -68.54
N GLU A 15 -9.06 -21.18 -69.57
CA GLU A 15 -7.90 -20.27 -69.52
C GLU A 15 -8.12 -19.14 -68.50
N TYR A 16 -9.34 -18.58 -68.44
CA TYR A 16 -9.71 -17.59 -67.43
C TYR A 16 -9.70 -18.19 -66.01
N LEU A 17 -10.12 -19.45 -65.82
CA LEU A 17 -10.05 -20.15 -64.55
C LEU A 17 -8.62 -20.43 -64.11
N GLU A 18 -7.71 -20.77 -65.03
CA GLU A 18 -6.28 -20.91 -64.73
C GLU A 18 -5.64 -19.58 -64.33
N ALA A 19 -5.97 -18.49 -65.04
CA ALA A 19 -5.55 -17.14 -64.67
C ALA A 19 -6.10 -16.73 -63.28
N LEU A 20 -7.36 -17.06 -62.96
CA LEU A 20 -7.91 -16.80 -61.63
C LEU A 20 -7.19 -17.61 -60.53
N LYS A 21 -6.83 -18.87 -60.79
CA LYS A 21 -6.07 -19.71 -59.85
C LYS A 21 -4.64 -19.17 -59.63
N SER A 22 -3.97 -18.69 -60.68
CA SER A 22 -2.64 -18.09 -60.53
C SER A 22 -2.69 -16.76 -59.78
N HIS A 23 -3.69 -15.91 -60.05
CA HIS A 23 -3.95 -14.70 -59.27
C HIS A 23 -4.26 -14.98 -57.80
N ALA A 24 -5.03 -16.04 -57.52
CA ALA A 24 -5.32 -16.44 -56.14
C ALA A 24 -4.04 -16.87 -55.38
N LYS A 25 -3.18 -17.69 -56.00
CA LYS A 25 -1.88 -18.08 -55.41
C LYS A 25 -0.97 -16.88 -55.16
N ALA A 26 -0.83 -15.99 -56.15
CA ALA A 26 -0.04 -14.77 -55.99
C ALA A 26 -0.54 -13.89 -54.84
N ASN A 27 -1.86 -13.79 -54.65
CA ASN A 27 -2.44 -13.06 -53.52
C ASN A 27 -2.15 -13.72 -52.16
N GLU A 28 -2.13 -15.05 -52.08
CA GLU A 28 -1.74 -15.77 -50.87
C GLU A 28 -0.26 -15.55 -50.55
N ASP A 29 0.62 -15.59 -51.55
CA ASP A 29 2.05 -15.33 -51.40
C ASP A 29 2.30 -13.90 -50.92
N ILE A 30 1.62 -12.90 -51.52
CA ILE A 30 1.70 -11.50 -51.07
C ILE A 30 1.25 -11.36 -49.61
N LYS A 31 0.17 -12.05 -49.21
CA LYS A 31 -0.28 -12.03 -47.81
C LYS A 31 0.76 -12.62 -46.87
N GLN A 32 1.37 -13.77 -47.23
CA GLN A 32 2.43 -14.38 -46.43
C GLN A 32 3.65 -13.47 -46.35
N MET A 33 4.08 -12.86 -47.48
CA MET A 33 5.18 -11.91 -47.51
C MET A 33 4.91 -10.69 -46.62
N ASN A 34 3.70 -10.12 -46.66
CA ASN A 34 3.35 -9.00 -45.78
C ASN A 34 3.42 -9.37 -44.30
N ILE A 35 2.93 -10.55 -43.91
CA ILE A 35 3.04 -11.05 -42.52
C ILE A 35 4.51 -11.24 -42.13
N THR A 36 5.34 -11.79 -43.01
CA THR A 36 6.78 -11.93 -42.73
C THR A 36 7.48 -10.59 -42.63
N HIS A 37 7.09 -9.62 -43.46
CA HIS A 37 7.65 -8.28 -43.46
C HIS A 37 7.30 -7.55 -42.16
N GLU A 38 6.06 -7.65 -41.68
CA GLU A 38 5.66 -7.09 -40.38
C GLU A 38 6.48 -7.70 -39.22
N LYS A 39 6.64 -9.03 -39.20
CA LYS A 39 7.47 -9.71 -38.19
C LYS A 39 8.93 -9.29 -38.25
N LEU A 40 9.50 -9.17 -39.45
CA LEU A 40 10.86 -8.71 -39.66
C LEU A 40 11.03 -7.27 -39.17
N LEU A 41 10.09 -6.37 -39.49
CA LEU A 41 10.10 -5.00 -39.00
C LEU A 41 10.03 -4.91 -37.47
N GLU A 42 9.22 -5.76 -36.83
CA GLU A 42 9.15 -5.82 -35.36
C GLU A 42 10.48 -6.29 -34.76
N SER A 43 11.10 -7.32 -35.35
CA SER A 43 12.42 -7.80 -34.93
C SER A 43 13.53 -6.78 -35.16
N LEU A 44 13.46 -6.02 -36.24
CA LEU A 44 14.41 -4.97 -36.57
C LEU A 44 14.29 -3.82 -35.58
N LYS A 45 13.08 -3.38 -35.23
CA LYS A 45 12.85 -2.36 -34.19
C LYS A 45 13.37 -2.81 -32.83
N ALA A 46 13.16 -4.08 -32.46
CA ALA A 46 13.70 -4.63 -31.22
C ALA A 46 15.24 -4.59 -31.22
N ALA A 47 15.87 -5.03 -32.31
CA ALA A 47 17.33 -4.98 -32.46
C ALA A 47 17.88 -3.54 -32.47
N GLU A 48 17.20 -2.59 -33.11
CA GLU A 48 17.56 -1.17 -33.07
C GLU A 48 17.51 -0.61 -31.64
N ASN A 49 16.46 -0.91 -30.88
CA ASN A 49 16.34 -0.51 -29.47
C ASN A 49 17.47 -1.11 -28.62
N ASP A 50 17.86 -2.36 -28.86
CA ASP A 50 18.96 -3.02 -28.15
C ASP A 50 20.31 -2.34 -28.46
N VAL A 51 20.53 -1.96 -29.73
CA VAL A 51 21.74 -1.22 -30.13
C VAL A 51 21.78 0.16 -29.48
N GLU A 52 20.65 0.89 -29.45
CA GLU A 52 20.56 2.18 -28.75
C GLU A 52 20.83 2.03 -27.24
N ALA A 53 20.30 0.98 -26.60
CA ALA A 53 20.55 0.70 -25.19
C ALA A 53 22.04 0.43 -24.92
N LEU A 54 22.73 -0.31 -25.80
CA LEU A 54 24.17 -0.59 -25.69
C LEU A 54 25.06 0.64 -25.86
N GLN A 55 24.62 1.63 -26.66
CA GLN A 55 25.34 2.90 -26.82
C GLN A 55 25.20 3.83 -25.61
N SER A 56 24.21 3.60 -24.75
CA SER A 56 23.98 4.43 -23.58
C SER A 56 25.10 4.24 -22.54
N VAL A 57 25.76 5.34 -22.19
CA VAL A 57 26.81 5.33 -21.16
C VAL A 57 26.17 5.66 -19.81
N GLY A 58 26.57 4.94 -18.77
CA GLY A 58 26.14 5.22 -17.40
C GLY A 58 26.49 6.64 -16.97
N GLN A 59 25.68 7.21 -16.07
CA GLN A 59 25.95 8.50 -15.46
C GLN A 59 26.30 8.32 -13.99
N LEU A 60 27.19 9.14 -13.47
CA LEU A 60 27.55 9.11 -12.06
C LEU A 60 26.52 9.88 -11.24
N ILE A 61 26.15 9.38 -10.08
CA ILE A 61 25.15 10.02 -9.22
C ILE A 61 25.85 10.84 -8.14
N GLY A 62 25.37 12.07 -7.94
CA GLY A 62 25.85 12.95 -6.88
C GLY A 62 24.76 13.80 -6.25
N GLU A 63 25.10 14.43 -5.15
CA GLU A 63 24.26 15.38 -4.41
C GLU A 63 24.91 16.76 -4.43
N VAL A 64 24.15 17.79 -4.79
CA VAL A 64 24.61 19.17 -4.80
C VAL A 64 24.73 19.63 -3.35
N LEU A 65 25.93 19.97 -2.90
CA LEU A 65 26.17 20.49 -1.56
C LEU A 65 25.89 21.99 -1.49
N LYS A 66 26.40 22.73 -2.47
CA LYS A 66 26.30 24.18 -2.49
C LYS A 66 26.47 24.75 -3.89
N LYS A 67 25.69 25.75 -4.23
CA LYS A 67 25.90 26.60 -5.42
C LYS A 67 27.04 27.60 -5.16
N LEU A 68 28.06 27.63 -6.02
CA LEU A 68 29.22 28.52 -5.87
C LEU A 68 29.06 29.78 -6.73
N THR A 69 28.75 29.60 -8.01
CA THR A 69 28.41 30.68 -8.94
C THR A 69 27.13 30.33 -9.71
N ASN A 70 26.71 31.17 -10.66
CA ASN A 70 25.53 30.86 -11.48
C ASN A 70 25.68 29.54 -12.26
N ASP A 71 26.91 29.17 -12.62
CA ASP A 71 27.20 28.04 -13.51
C ASP A 71 28.03 26.92 -12.86
N THR A 72 28.53 27.14 -11.63
CA THR A 72 29.35 26.16 -10.91
C THR A 72 28.72 25.74 -9.59
N PHE A 73 28.73 24.43 -9.36
CA PHE A 73 28.14 23.77 -8.19
C PHE A 73 29.17 22.86 -7.54
N ILE A 74 29.13 22.74 -6.22
CA ILE A 74 29.89 21.71 -5.51
C ILE A 74 28.99 20.48 -5.42
N VAL A 75 29.40 19.38 -6.06
CA VAL A 75 28.69 18.11 -6.01
C VAL A 75 29.54 17.08 -5.27
N LYS A 76 28.90 16.38 -4.33
CA LYS A 76 29.48 15.21 -3.67
C LYS A 76 29.02 13.97 -4.43
N THR A 77 29.95 13.15 -4.89
CA THR A 77 29.60 11.88 -5.53
C THR A 77 29.22 10.84 -4.48
N SER A 78 28.52 9.78 -4.90
CA SER A 78 28.18 8.65 -4.03
C SER A 78 29.40 8.03 -3.33
N GLN A 79 30.57 8.11 -3.97
CA GLN A 79 31.84 7.58 -3.45
C GLN A 79 32.54 8.51 -2.44
N GLY A 80 31.98 9.70 -2.16
CA GLY A 80 32.52 10.63 -1.16
C GLY A 80 33.34 11.84 -1.67
N PRO A 81 34.09 11.81 -2.79
CA PRO A 81 34.84 12.99 -3.23
C PRO A 81 33.89 14.11 -3.67
N ARG A 82 34.37 15.35 -3.49
CA ARG A 82 33.64 16.57 -3.82
C ARG A 82 34.29 17.21 -5.03
N TYR A 83 33.49 17.54 -6.03
CA TYR A 83 33.95 18.18 -7.26
C TYR A 83 33.26 19.52 -7.43
N VAL A 84 33.98 20.46 -8.04
CA VAL A 84 33.38 21.68 -8.58
C VAL A 84 33.01 21.37 -10.02
N VAL A 85 31.72 21.40 -10.30
CA VAL A 85 31.16 20.94 -11.58
C VAL A 85 30.39 22.04 -12.27
N GLY A 86 30.46 22.04 -13.61
CA GLY A 86 29.63 22.87 -14.45
C GLY A 86 28.25 22.26 -14.66
N CYS A 87 27.28 23.08 -15.06
CA CYS A 87 25.93 22.64 -15.39
C CYS A 87 25.67 22.74 -16.91
N LYS A 88 25.04 21.72 -17.49
CA LYS A 88 24.58 21.76 -18.88
C LYS A 88 23.55 22.87 -19.05
N ALA A 89 23.67 23.67 -20.13
CA ALA A 89 22.78 24.80 -20.39
C ALA A 89 21.29 24.43 -20.50
N SER A 90 20.97 23.18 -20.84
CA SER A 90 19.60 22.66 -20.94
C SER A 90 18.93 22.40 -19.59
N VAL A 91 19.68 22.42 -18.48
CA VAL A 91 19.14 22.16 -17.14
C VAL A 91 18.74 23.47 -16.48
N GLU A 92 17.54 23.51 -15.91
CA GLU A 92 17.04 24.67 -15.18
C GLU A 92 17.81 24.86 -13.86
N LYS A 93 18.67 25.89 -13.84
CA LYS A 93 19.56 26.21 -12.71
C LYS A 93 18.82 26.68 -11.45
N GLU A 94 17.56 27.08 -11.57
CA GLU A 94 16.73 27.54 -10.45
C GLU A 94 16.18 26.39 -9.61
N LYS A 95 16.01 25.20 -10.21
CA LYS A 95 15.52 24.00 -9.52
C LYS A 95 16.63 23.29 -8.73
N ILE A 96 17.89 23.69 -8.93
CA ILE A 96 19.04 23.10 -8.25
C ILE A 96 19.22 23.80 -6.90
N ASN A 97 18.78 23.13 -5.85
CA ASN A 97 18.97 23.55 -4.48
C ASN A 97 20.01 22.68 -3.79
N ASP A 98 20.45 23.13 -2.62
CA ASP A 98 21.32 22.35 -1.76
C ASP A 98 20.57 21.06 -1.34
N GLY A 99 21.22 19.91 -1.53
CA GLY A 99 20.66 18.58 -1.32
C GLY A 99 19.89 18.00 -2.52
N THR A 100 19.88 18.67 -3.67
CA THR A 100 19.28 18.10 -4.90
C THR A 100 20.20 17.01 -5.48
N ARG A 101 19.61 15.86 -5.82
CA ARG A 101 20.30 14.76 -6.48
C ARG A 101 20.43 15.06 -7.97
N VAL A 102 21.62 14.86 -8.53
CA VAL A 102 21.91 15.15 -9.93
C VAL A 102 22.69 14.01 -10.56
N SER A 103 22.52 13.84 -11.87
CA SER A 103 23.37 12.98 -12.67
C SER A 103 24.53 13.78 -13.25
N LEU A 104 25.71 13.19 -13.16
CA LEU A 104 26.97 13.73 -13.67
C LEU A 104 27.44 12.85 -14.82
N ASP A 105 28.03 13.48 -15.82
CA ASP A 105 28.76 12.75 -16.84
C ASP A 105 30.01 12.07 -16.26
N LEU A 106 30.32 10.84 -16.70
CA LEU A 106 31.47 10.08 -16.19
C LEU A 106 32.80 10.73 -16.56
N THR A 107 32.88 11.36 -17.75
CA THR A 107 34.14 11.89 -18.27
C THR A 107 34.39 13.33 -17.86
N THR A 108 33.38 14.18 -17.99
CA THR A 108 33.50 15.63 -17.77
C THR A 108 33.02 16.08 -16.39
N LEU A 109 32.37 15.18 -15.62
CA LEU A 109 31.73 15.51 -14.34
C LEU A 109 30.77 16.71 -14.46
N THR A 110 30.08 16.86 -15.59
CA THR A 110 29.10 17.93 -15.80
C THR A 110 27.70 17.48 -15.37
N ILE A 111 26.92 18.39 -14.77
CA ILE A 111 25.52 18.09 -14.40
C ILE A 111 24.70 17.93 -15.68
N MET A 112 24.24 16.71 -15.94
CA MET A 112 23.46 16.31 -17.10
C MET A 112 21.95 16.50 -16.88
N LYS A 113 21.43 15.94 -15.78
CA LYS A 113 20.01 15.97 -15.42
C LYS A 113 19.85 16.07 -13.90
N ILE A 114 18.72 16.65 -13.49
CA ILE A 114 18.27 16.61 -12.10
C ILE A 114 17.55 15.27 -11.89
N LEU A 115 17.90 14.57 -10.82
CA LEU A 115 17.28 13.31 -10.44
C LEU A 115 16.24 13.54 -9.33
N PRO A 116 15.14 12.78 -9.31
CA PRO A 116 14.26 12.77 -8.15
C PRO A 116 15.04 12.27 -6.92
N LYS A 117 14.57 12.66 -5.73
CA LYS A 117 15.14 12.14 -4.48
C LYS A 117 14.96 10.62 -4.45
N GLU A 118 15.99 9.91 -4.01
CA GLU A 118 15.87 8.49 -3.72
C GLU A 118 14.90 8.30 -2.55
N VAL A 119 14.18 7.20 -2.62
CA VAL A 119 13.47 6.66 -1.48
C VAL A 119 14.05 5.27 -1.25
N ASP A 120 14.35 4.93 0.00
CA ASP A 120 14.79 3.58 0.32
C ASP A 120 13.76 2.56 -0.21
N PRO A 121 14.20 1.42 -0.80
CA PRO A 121 13.30 0.42 -1.37
C PRO A 121 12.25 -0.11 -0.37
N PHE A 122 12.61 -0.13 0.92
CA PHE A 122 11.68 -0.47 2.01
C PHE A 122 10.53 0.54 2.13
N VAL A 123 10.79 1.84 2.01
CA VAL A 123 9.73 2.87 2.04
C VAL A 123 8.86 2.80 0.79
N PHE A 124 9.46 2.47 -0.37
CA PHE A 124 8.71 2.31 -1.60
C PHE A 124 7.75 1.10 -1.53
N SER A 125 8.23 -0.06 -1.06
CA SER A 125 7.39 -1.25 -0.91
C SER A 125 6.24 -1.07 0.08
N MET A 126 6.45 -0.28 1.15
CA MET A 126 5.40 0.10 2.11
C MET A 126 4.24 0.90 1.48
N SER A 127 4.48 1.55 0.33
CA SER A 127 3.46 2.35 -0.37
C SER A 127 2.77 1.62 -1.52
N GLU A 128 3.38 0.55 -2.01
CA GLU A 128 2.82 -0.28 -3.10
C GLU A 128 1.88 -1.36 -2.56
N GLU A 129 1.86 -1.60 -1.24
CA GLU A 129 0.76 -2.30 -0.57
C GLU A 129 -0.54 -1.49 -0.71
N SER A 130 -1.20 -1.62 -1.86
CA SER A 130 -2.51 -1.03 -2.09
C SER A 130 -3.45 -1.41 -0.94
N PRO A 131 -4.21 -0.44 -0.40
CA PRO A 131 -5.29 -0.76 0.51
C PRO A 131 -6.27 -1.58 -0.33
N GLY A 132 -6.25 -2.91 -0.18
CA GLY A 132 -7.14 -3.78 -0.95
C GLY A 132 -8.58 -3.25 -0.91
N ASN A 133 -9.35 -3.46 -1.98
CA ASN A 133 -10.70 -2.91 -2.18
C ASN A 133 -11.69 -3.31 -1.06
N ILE A 134 -11.58 -2.66 0.08
CA ILE A 134 -12.36 -2.87 1.30
C ILE A 134 -13.15 -1.59 1.50
N ASN A 135 -14.47 -1.70 1.40
CA ASN A 135 -15.39 -0.63 1.72
C ASN A 135 -15.85 -0.74 3.18
N PHE A 136 -16.37 0.34 3.73
CA PHE A 136 -16.95 0.34 5.09
C PHE A 136 -18.09 -0.67 5.26
N GLU A 137 -18.77 -1.06 4.18
CA GLU A 137 -19.81 -2.10 4.19
C GLU A 137 -19.28 -3.47 4.59
N LYS A 138 -17.99 -3.73 4.37
CA LYS A 138 -17.33 -4.97 4.80
C LYS A 138 -16.92 -4.96 6.28
N ILE A 139 -17.18 -3.87 7.02
CA ILE A 139 -16.87 -3.74 8.45
C ILE A 139 -18.17 -3.65 9.25
N GLY A 140 -18.44 -4.67 10.07
CA GLY A 140 -19.63 -4.72 10.94
C GLY A 140 -19.36 -4.20 12.36
N GLY A 141 -20.40 -3.64 13.00
CA GLY A 141 -20.43 -3.40 14.44
C GLY A 141 -19.62 -2.20 14.98
N LEU A 142 -18.90 -1.46 14.14
CA LEU A 142 -17.98 -0.38 14.55
C LEU A 142 -18.42 1.02 14.12
N LYS A 143 -19.74 1.28 14.02
CA LYS A 143 -20.29 2.53 13.47
C LYS A 143 -19.79 3.80 14.17
N ASN A 144 -19.69 3.76 15.50
CA ASN A 144 -19.22 4.91 16.29
C ASN A 144 -17.74 5.18 16.05
N GLN A 145 -16.90 4.14 16.08
CA GLN A 145 -15.46 4.24 15.85
C GLN A 145 -15.16 4.71 14.42
N ILE A 146 -15.92 4.22 13.43
CA ILE A 146 -15.82 4.68 12.04
C ILE A 146 -16.17 6.17 11.95
N ARG A 147 -17.23 6.63 12.64
CA ARG A 147 -17.61 8.04 12.66
C ARG A 147 -16.50 8.92 13.25
N GLU A 148 -15.97 8.55 14.40
CA GLU A 148 -14.86 9.27 15.05
C GLU A 148 -13.62 9.33 14.16
N LEU A 149 -13.26 8.23 13.50
CA LEU A 149 -12.10 8.21 12.61
C LEU A 149 -12.32 9.08 11.38
N ARG A 150 -13.53 9.09 10.80
CA ARG A 150 -13.89 9.96 9.68
C ARG A 150 -13.86 11.44 10.06
N GLU A 151 -14.40 11.80 11.22
CA GLU A 151 -14.34 13.19 11.73
C GLU A 151 -12.89 13.70 11.84
N VAL A 152 -11.94 12.82 12.17
CA VAL A 152 -10.55 13.17 12.39
C VAL A 152 -9.71 13.18 11.12
N ILE A 153 -10.01 12.31 10.15
CA ILE A 153 -9.20 12.15 8.95
C ILE A 153 -9.88 12.80 7.73
N GLU A 154 -11.15 12.50 7.48
CA GLU A 154 -11.88 12.99 6.30
C GLU A 154 -12.17 14.50 6.38
N LEU A 155 -12.60 14.99 7.55
CA LEU A 155 -12.99 16.39 7.72
C LEU A 155 -11.83 17.38 7.46
N PRO A 156 -10.61 17.20 8.02
CA PRO A 156 -9.52 18.13 7.75
C PRO A 156 -8.97 18.02 6.33
N LEU A 157 -9.01 16.83 5.71
CA LEU A 157 -8.53 16.64 4.34
C LEU A 157 -9.49 17.24 3.31
N LYS A 158 -10.81 17.12 3.51
CA LYS A 158 -11.81 17.66 2.57
C LYS A 158 -12.02 19.16 2.76
N ASN A 159 -12.14 19.63 4.00
CA ASN A 159 -12.58 21.00 4.31
C ASN A 159 -11.68 21.68 5.37
N PRO A 160 -10.42 22.01 5.04
CA PRO A 160 -9.51 22.67 5.98
C PRO A 160 -9.98 24.08 6.40
N GLU A 161 -10.82 24.73 5.59
CA GLU A 161 -11.37 26.06 5.90
C GLU A 161 -12.27 26.07 7.14
N ILE A 162 -12.95 24.97 7.45
CA ILE A 162 -13.81 24.87 8.64
C ILE A 162 -12.95 25.03 9.90
N PHE A 163 -11.80 24.38 9.94
CA PHE A 163 -10.85 24.49 11.06
C PHE A 163 -10.27 25.89 11.18
N LYS A 164 -9.94 26.53 10.05
CA LYS A 164 -9.45 27.93 10.01
C LYS A 164 -10.50 28.93 10.53
N ARG A 165 -11.79 28.76 10.16
CA ARG A 165 -12.88 29.62 10.65
C ARG A 165 -13.15 29.46 12.14
N VAL A 166 -13.07 28.24 12.65
CA VAL A 166 -13.26 27.94 14.08
C VAL A 166 -12.03 28.34 14.89
N GLY A 167 -10.85 28.47 14.27
CA GLY A 167 -9.60 28.84 14.94
C GLY A 167 -8.97 27.68 15.71
N ILE A 168 -9.30 26.43 15.36
CA ILE A 168 -8.75 25.22 15.97
C ILE A 168 -7.73 24.55 15.04
N VAL A 169 -6.69 23.97 15.64
CA VAL A 169 -5.71 23.15 14.89
C VAL A 169 -6.31 21.79 14.61
N ALA A 170 -6.14 21.29 13.38
CA ALA A 170 -6.61 19.96 13.02
C ALA A 170 -5.86 18.89 13.85
N PRO A 171 -6.55 17.84 14.31
CA PRO A 171 -5.89 16.72 14.98
C PRO A 171 -4.85 16.07 14.05
N LYS A 172 -3.69 15.73 14.60
CA LYS A 172 -2.55 15.19 13.83
C LYS A 172 -2.55 13.67 13.74
N GLY A 173 -2.97 13.00 14.81
CA GLY A 173 -2.83 11.56 14.94
C GLY A 173 -3.96 10.88 15.68
N VAL A 174 -4.25 9.64 15.27
CA VAL A 174 -5.23 8.76 15.91
C VAL A 174 -4.55 7.51 16.43
N LEU A 175 -4.87 7.13 17.67
CA LEU A 175 -4.49 5.87 18.27
C LEU A 175 -5.69 4.92 18.30
N LEU A 176 -5.60 3.81 17.59
CA LEU A 176 -6.53 2.69 17.65
C LEU A 176 -6.00 1.66 18.66
N TYR A 177 -6.75 1.43 19.73
CA TYR A 177 -6.39 0.41 20.72
C TYR A 177 -7.56 -0.52 21.04
N GLY A 178 -7.26 -1.71 21.55
CA GLY A 178 -8.26 -2.75 21.83
C GLY A 178 -7.66 -4.16 21.83
N PRO A 179 -8.46 -5.21 22.02
CA PRO A 179 -7.99 -6.58 21.85
C PRO A 179 -7.63 -6.87 20.38
N PRO A 180 -6.75 -7.85 20.12
CA PRO A 180 -6.42 -8.31 18.77
C PRO A 180 -7.63 -8.96 18.10
N GLY A 181 -7.64 -8.98 16.78
CA GLY A 181 -8.72 -9.59 16.00
C GLY A 181 -10.01 -8.76 15.93
N THR A 182 -10.01 -7.51 16.39
CA THR A 182 -11.15 -6.57 16.25
C THR A 182 -11.14 -5.74 14.98
N GLY A 183 -10.18 -5.96 14.09
CA GLY A 183 -10.16 -5.34 12.76
C GLY A 183 -9.57 -3.93 12.70
N LYS A 184 -8.65 -3.55 13.60
CA LYS A 184 -7.98 -2.23 13.58
C LYS A 184 -7.28 -1.94 12.25
N THR A 185 -6.51 -2.91 11.75
CA THR A 185 -5.83 -2.84 10.45
C THR A 185 -6.83 -2.77 9.29
N LEU A 186 -7.97 -3.47 9.38
CA LEU A 186 -9.03 -3.41 8.37
C LEU A 186 -9.70 -2.04 8.34
N LEU A 187 -9.94 -1.44 9.51
CA LEU A 187 -10.57 -0.14 9.66
C LEU A 187 -9.69 0.99 9.09
N ALA A 188 -8.38 0.95 9.33
CA ALA A 188 -7.44 1.89 8.72
C ALA A 188 -7.39 1.76 7.18
N ARG A 189 -7.35 0.52 6.67
CA ARG A 189 -7.37 0.25 5.21
C ARG A 189 -8.65 0.75 4.55
N ALA A 190 -9.81 0.53 5.16
CA ALA A 190 -11.09 1.00 4.63
C ALA A 190 -11.19 2.53 4.57
N VAL A 191 -10.62 3.24 5.56
CA VAL A 191 -10.56 4.71 5.53
C VAL A 191 -9.68 5.20 4.38
N ALA A 192 -8.50 4.61 4.19
CA ALA A 192 -7.61 5.01 3.11
C ALA A 192 -8.24 4.81 1.73
N ASN A 193 -8.88 3.65 1.51
CA ASN A 193 -9.57 3.34 0.27
C ASN A 193 -10.76 4.29 0.01
N THR A 194 -11.52 4.65 1.04
CA THR A 194 -12.68 5.54 0.86
C THR A 194 -12.28 7.00 0.57
N LEU A 195 -11.08 7.40 1.01
CA LEU A 195 -10.56 8.74 0.76
C LEU A 195 -9.75 8.86 -0.53
N ASP A 196 -9.42 7.73 -1.17
CA ASP A 196 -8.55 7.66 -2.36
C ASP A 196 -7.24 8.43 -2.16
N VAL A 197 -6.61 8.21 -1.00
CA VAL A 197 -5.35 8.86 -0.60
C VAL A 197 -4.22 7.84 -0.53
N ASN A 198 -2.99 8.34 -0.69
CA ASN A 198 -1.79 7.51 -0.56
C ASN A 198 -1.74 6.89 0.85
N PHE A 199 -1.57 5.58 0.90
CA PHE A 199 -1.53 4.80 2.14
C PHE A 199 -0.15 4.17 2.31
N LEU A 200 0.57 4.56 3.36
CA LEU A 200 1.79 3.86 3.76
C LEU A 200 1.45 2.94 4.92
N LYS A 201 1.53 1.63 4.68
CA LYS A 201 1.43 0.64 5.74
C LYS A 201 2.82 0.28 6.23
N VAL A 202 3.06 0.51 7.51
CA VAL A 202 4.33 0.20 8.16
C VAL A 202 4.05 -0.64 9.40
N VAL A 203 4.71 -1.78 9.47
CA VAL A 203 4.72 -2.60 10.68
C VAL A 203 5.88 -2.11 11.54
N SER A 204 5.62 -1.71 12.78
CA SER A 204 6.63 -1.05 13.62
C SER A 204 7.84 -1.94 13.94
N SER A 205 7.67 -3.27 13.94
CA SER A 205 8.77 -4.23 14.09
C SER A 205 9.72 -4.23 12.90
N ALA A 206 9.25 -3.92 11.69
CA ALA A 206 10.08 -3.83 10.49
C ALA A 206 10.96 -2.57 10.48
N LEU A 207 10.67 -1.58 11.33
CA LEU A 207 11.48 -0.37 11.45
C LEU A 207 12.76 -0.59 12.27
N ILE A 208 12.86 -1.68 13.03
CA ILE A 208 13.98 -1.93 13.94
C ILE A 208 15.06 -2.71 13.20
N GLU A 209 16.20 -2.07 13.00
CA GLU A 209 17.38 -2.69 12.38
C GLU A 209 18.52 -2.82 13.39
N LYS A 210 19.49 -3.70 13.07
CA LYS A 210 20.66 -3.93 13.93
C LYS A 210 21.73 -2.84 13.80
N TYR A 211 21.66 -2.04 12.75
CA TYR A 211 22.65 -1.01 12.44
C TYR A 211 22.28 0.30 13.12
N ILE A 212 23.24 0.83 13.87
CA ILE A 212 23.04 2.00 14.73
C ILE A 212 22.63 3.22 13.90
N GLY A 213 21.41 3.69 14.12
CA GLY A 213 20.88 4.92 13.52
C GLY A 213 20.27 4.76 12.13
N GLU A 214 20.30 3.56 11.53
CA GLU A 214 19.66 3.27 10.25
C GLU A 214 18.14 3.39 10.37
N SER A 215 17.56 2.80 11.41
CA SER A 215 16.14 2.93 11.72
C SER A 215 15.67 4.39 11.90
N SER A 216 16.52 5.28 12.44
CA SER A 216 16.19 6.71 12.55
C SER A 216 16.22 7.41 11.19
N ARG A 217 17.12 7.00 10.28
CA ARG A 217 17.14 7.47 8.90
C ARG A 217 15.87 7.03 8.17
N MET A 218 15.47 5.77 8.31
CA MET A 218 14.26 5.24 7.67
C MET A 218 12.99 5.99 8.07
N ILE A 219 12.84 6.34 9.36
CA ILE A 219 11.70 7.17 9.82
C ILE A 219 11.70 8.54 9.13
N ARG A 220 12.86 9.21 9.03
CA ARG A 220 12.95 10.51 8.33
C ARG A 220 12.59 10.40 6.86
N GLU A 221 13.05 9.35 6.18
CA GLU A 221 12.75 9.10 4.77
C GLU A 221 11.27 8.80 4.57
N MET A 222 10.66 7.97 5.42
CA MET A 222 9.22 7.69 5.41
C MET A 222 8.39 8.97 5.51
N PHE A 223 8.70 9.87 6.46
CA PHE A 223 7.99 11.15 6.57
C PHE A 223 8.29 12.10 5.41
N SER A 224 9.52 12.11 4.88
CA SER A 224 9.85 12.88 3.67
C SER A 224 9.05 12.41 2.47
N TYR A 225 8.91 11.11 2.31
CA TYR A 225 8.16 10.50 1.21
C TYR A 225 6.65 10.76 1.34
N ALA A 226 6.09 10.59 2.54
CA ALA A 226 4.69 10.93 2.81
C ALA A 226 4.39 12.41 2.50
N ARG A 227 5.33 13.32 2.79
CA ARG A 227 5.21 14.75 2.42
C ARG A 227 5.22 14.97 0.91
N THR A 228 6.08 14.29 0.16
CA THR A 228 6.09 14.39 -1.32
C THR A 228 4.84 13.83 -1.97
N LYS A 229 4.15 12.89 -1.29
CA LYS A 229 2.92 12.22 -1.73
C LYS A 229 1.66 12.73 -1.04
N ALA A 230 1.67 13.94 -0.46
CA ALA A 230 0.50 14.52 0.19
C ALA A 230 -0.66 14.71 -0.82
N PRO A 231 -1.93 14.44 -0.45
CA PRO A 231 -2.42 13.98 0.85
C PRO A 231 -2.12 12.49 1.13
N CYS A 232 -1.70 12.18 2.35
CA CYS A 232 -1.16 10.87 2.68
C CYS A 232 -1.52 10.40 4.09
N ILE A 233 -1.79 9.10 4.26
CA ILE A 233 -2.01 8.45 5.56
C ILE A 233 -0.87 7.48 5.86
N ILE A 234 -0.22 7.66 7.00
CA ILE A 234 0.77 6.74 7.54
C ILE A 234 0.08 5.86 8.58
N PHE A 235 0.00 4.55 8.32
CA PHE A 235 -0.53 3.56 9.25
C PHE A 235 0.62 2.78 9.89
N LEU A 236 0.80 2.96 11.19
CA LEU A 236 1.78 2.27 12.02
C LEU A 236 1.08 1.16 12.81
N ASP A 237 1.27 -0.10 12.40
CA ASP A 237 0.77 -1.26 13.13
C ASP A 237 1.76 -1.71 14.21
N GLU A 238 1.25 -2.32 15.27
CA GLU A 238 2.05 -2.85 16.40
C GLU A 238 3.04 -1.83 16.97
N ILE A 239 2.58 -0.60 17.20
CA ILE A 239 3.44 0.50 17.70
C ILE A 239 4.08 0.18 19.05
N ASP A 240 3.56 -0.79 19.79
CA ASP A 240 4.16 -1.32 21.01
C ASP A 240 5.56 -1.92 20.83
N ALA A 241 5.93 -2.34 19.61
CA ALA A 241 7.28 -2.81 19.31
C ALA A 241 8.35 -1.71 19.49
N ILE A 242 8.01 -0.46 19.17
CA ILE A 242 8.93 0.70 19.29
C ILE A 242 8.55 1.66 20.41
N GLY A 243 7.29 1.60 20.87
CA GLY A 243 6.71 2.52 21.84
C GLY A 243 6.76 2.04 23.29
N ALA A 244 7.43 0.94 23.61
CA ALA A 244 7.43 0.35 24.94
C ALA A 244 8.10 1.26 26.00
N LYS A 245 7.45 1.38 27.17
CA LYS A 245 7.92 2.11 28.33
C LYS A 245 9.11 1.39 28.96
N ARG A 246 10.12 2.17 29.35
CA ARG A 246 11.40 1.68 29.88
C ARG A 246 11.27 0.86 31.16
N THR A 247 12.03 -0.23 31.22
CA THR A 247 12.50 -0.86 32.47
C THR A 247 14.00 -0.54 32.62
N SER A 248 14.49 -0.38 33.85
CA SER A 248 15.81 0.16 34.20
C SER A 248 17.03 -0.70 33.81
N GLU A 249 16.83 -1.88 33.24
CA GLU A 249 17.90 -2.77 32.76
C GLU A 249 17.99 -2.69 31.23
N SER A 250 18.72 -1.71 30.69
CA SER A 250 18.76 -1.47 29.25
C SER A 250 19.90 -2.22 28.55
N SER A 251 19.54 -3.10 27.61
CA SER A 251 20.44 -3.66 26.61
C SER A 251 20.79 -2.62 25.53
N SER A 252 21.84 -2.86 24.73
CA SER A 252 22.21 -1.95 23.62
C SER A 252 21.09 -1.82 22.58
N SER A 253 20.30 -2.87 22.36
CA SER A 253 19.14 -2.89 21.45
C SER A 253 18.01 -1.98 21.93
N ASP A 254 17.77 -1.88 23.24
CA ASP A 254 16.71 -1.01 23.75
C ASP A 254 17.02 0.47 23.52
N ARG A 255 18.31 0.83 23.49
CA ARG A 255 18.75 2.20 23.18
C ARG A 255 18.51 2.56 21.71
N GLU A 256 18.65 1.61 20.81
CA GLU A 256 18.32 1.75 19.38
C GLU A 256 16.83 2.07 19.23
N VAL A 257 15.96 1.24 19.82
CA VAL A 257 14.50 1.40 19.78
C VAL A 257 14.05 2.72 20.41
N GLN A 258 14.72 3.15 21.48
CA GLN A 258 14.44 4.46 22.06
C GLN A 258 14.82 5.60 21.13
N ARG A 259 15.95 5.49 20.42
CA ARG A 259 16.39 6.52 19.48
C ARG A 259 15.41 6.65 18.31
N THR A 260 14.89 5.53 17.81
CA THR A 260 13.89 5.52 16.73
C THR A 260 12.57 6.11 17.20
N LEU A 261 12.13 5.78 18.42
CA LEU A 261 10.94 6.39 19.02
C LEU A 261 11.10 7.91 19.16
N MET A 262 12.25 8.39 19.65
CA MET A 262 12.49 9.84 19.78
C MET A 262 12.50 10.55 18.42
N GLU A 263 13.05 9.92 17.38
CA GLU A 263 12.98 10.44 16.02
C GLU A 263 11.54 10.51 15.50
N LEU A 264 10.75 9.45 15.71
CA LEU A 264 9.31 9.45 15.37
C LEU A 264 8.57 10.60 16.06
N LEU A 265 8.81 10.79 17.37
CA LEU A 265 8.23 11.89 18.13
C LEU A 265 8.63 13.26 17.60
N ASN A 266 9.91 13.43 17.22
CA ASN A 266 10.41 14.66 16.63
C ASN A 266 9.76 14.95 15.27
N GLN A 267 9.56 13.94 14.42
CA GLN A 267 8.88 14.11 13.14
C GLN A 267 7.38 14.45 13.30
N MET A 268 6.72 13.93 14.34
CA MET A 268 5.33 14.28 14.68
C MET A 268 5.17 15.70 15.22
N ASP A 269 6.13 16.16 16.03
CA ASP A 269 6.14 17.50 16.61
C ASP A 269 6.60 18.57 15.63
N GLY A 270 7.36 18.17 14.58
CA GLY A 270 7.85 19.04 13.51
C GLY A 270 6.76 19.98 12.97
N PHE A 271 7.04 21.29 13.06
CA PHE A 271 6.08 22.37 12.92
C PHE A 271 5.58 22.62 11.49
N LYS A 272 4.27 22.94 11.39
CA LYS A 272 3.51 23.58 10.30
C LYS A 272 3.22 22.83 9.00
N ASP A 273 3.98 21.80 8.63
CA ASP A 273 3.85 21.17 7.29
C ASP A 273 3.19 19.76 7.29
N LEU A 274 2.63 19.31 8.42
CA LEU A 274 1.94 18.01 8.52
C LEU A 274 0.41 18.11 8.36
N ASP A 275 -0.13 19.26 7.95
CA ASP A 275 -1.60 19.40 7.83
C ASP A 275 -2.20 18.36 6.86
N ASP A 276 -1.46 18.02 5.80
CA ASP A 276 -1.89 17.07 4.76
C ASP A 276 -1.43 15.61 4.99
N VAL A 277 -0.63 15.35 6.04
CA VAL A 277 -0.16 14.01 6.40
C VAL A 277 -0.79 13.57 7.72
N LYS A 278 -1.60 12.51 7.67
CA LYS A 278 -2.28 11.97 8.86
C LYS A 278 -1.63 10.68 9.33
N ILE A 279 -1.54 10.50 10.65
CA ILE A 279 -0.93 9.32 11.26
C ILE A 279 -2.01 8.52 11.99
N ILE A 280 -2.09 7.23 11.70
CA ILE A 280 -2.92 6.26 12.42
C ILE A 280 -1.98 5.24 13.06
N MET A 281 -2.02 5.12 14.37
CA MET A 281 -1.27 4.11 15.11
C MET A 281 -2.22 3.04 15.63
N ALA A 282 -1.83 1.77 15.55
CA ALA A 282 -2.57 0.66 16.14
C ALA A 282 -1.73 -0.05 17.20
N THR A 283 -2.30 -0.31 18.38
CA THR A 283 -1.67 -1.10 19.44
C THR A 283 -2.67 -2.06 20.07
N ASN A 284 -2.21 -3.25 20.47
CA ASN A 284 -3.01 -4.16 21.29
C ASN A 284 -2.86 -3.87 22.79
N ARG A 285 -1.74 -3.25 23.18
CA ARG A 285 -1.33 -3.04 24.56
C ARG A 285 -1.05 -1.56 24.85
N PRO A 286 -2.09 -0.75 25.14
CA PRO A 286 -1.90 0.66 25.46
C PRO A 286 -1.20 0.87 26.81
N ASP A 287 -1.13 -0.16 27.68
CA ASP A 287 -0.51 -0.14 29.00
C ASP A 287 1.02 0.03 28.96
N ILE A 288 1.65 -0.55 27.94
CA ILE A 288 3.11 -0.51 27.77
C ILE A 288 3.59 0.70 26.99
N LEU A 289 2.70 1.51 26.42
CA LEU A 289 3.12 2.65 25.61
C LEU A 289 3.77 3.76 26.44
N ASP A 290 4.78 4.41 25.86
CA ASP A 290 5.43 5.58 26.44
C ASP A 290 4.40 6.72 26.58
N PRO A 291 4.25 7.33 27.78
CA PRO A 291 3.36 8.48 27.97
C PRO A 291 3.69 9.67 27.06
N ALA A 292 4.92 9.77 26.55
CA ALA A 292 5.33 10.78 25.59
C ALA A 292 4.55 10.69 24.27
N LEU A 293 4.21 9.48 23.80
CA LEU A 293 3.34 9.30 22.62
C LEU A 293 1.90 9.73 22.91
N LEU A 294 1.41 9.43 24.11
CA LEU A 294 0.03 9.67 24.53
C LEU A 294 -0.29 11.13 24.87
N ARG A 295 0.71 12.02 24.76
CA ARG A 295 0.58 13.44 25.07
C ARG A 295 -0.31 14.14 24.03
N PRO A 296 -1.26 14.99 24.46
CA PRO A 296 -2.04 15.85 23.55
C PRO A 296 -1.13 16.70 22.67
N GLY A 297 -1.46 16.83 21.38
CA GLY A 297 -0.65 17.48 20.35
C GLY A 297 0.10 16.51 19.42
N ARG A 298 0.21 15.22 19.81
CA ARG A 298 0.79 14.13 19.01
C ARG A 298 -0.28 13.11 18.62
N LEU A 299 -0.89 12.50 19.63
CA LEU A 299 -2.01 11.58 19.51
C LEU A 299 -3.23 12.23 20.17
N ASP A 300 -3.96 13.01 19.39
CA ASP A 300 -5.08 13.81 19.87
C ASP A 300 -6.32 12.95 20.13
N ARG A 301 -6.47 11.86 19.38
CA ARG A 301 -7.65 10.99 19.44
C ARG A 301 -7.27 9.57 19.77
N LYS A 302 -7.92 9.03 20.79
CA LYS A 302 -7.73 7.67 21.30
C LYS A 302 -9.05 6.94 21.12
N ILE A 303 -9.11 6.04 20.15
CA ILE A 303 -10.32 5.30 19.80
C ILE A 303 -10.17 3.87 20.33
N GLU A 304 -11.03 3.53 21.28
CA GLU A 304 -11.16 2.16 21.76
C GLU A 304 -12.02 1.36 20.78
N ILE A 305 -11.47 0.23 20.34
CA ILE A 305 -12.18 -0.76 19.54
C ILE A 305 -12.56 -1.91 20.48
N PRO A 306 -13.79 -1.91 21.03
CA PRO A 306 -14.23 -2.95 21.94
C PRO A 306 -14.48 -4.27 21.20
N LEU A 307 -14.76 -5.32 21.97
CA LEU A 307 -15.33 -6.55 21.43
C LEU A 307 -16.70 -6.26 20.80
N PRO A 308 -17.08 -6.98 19.73
CA PRO A 308 -18.35 -6.75 19.05
C PRO A 308 -19.55 -7.10 19.93
N ASN A 309 -20.49 -6.15 20.03
CA ASN A 309 -21.81 -6.35 20.64
C ASN A 309 -22.63 -7.38 19.87
N ASP A 310 -23.74 -7.87 20.43
CA ASP A 310 -24.62 -8.86 19.78
C ASP A 310 -25.04 -8.45 18.36
N GLN A 311 -25.41 -7.18 18.17
CA GLN A 311 -25.72 -6.62 16.85
C GLN A 311 -24.48 -6.60 15.93
N GLY A 312 -23.31 -6.25 16.47
CA GLY A 312 -22.06 -6.25 15.70
C GLY A 312 -21.67 -7.65 15.25
N ARG A 313 -21.86 -8.67 16.09
CA ARG A 313 -21.62 -10.08 15.73
C ARG A 313 -22.56 -10.54 14.62
N LYS A 314 -23.84 -10.15 14.66
CA LYS A 314 -24.78 -10.42 13.57
C LYS A 314 -24.31 -9.79 12.26
N GLU A 315 -23.92 -8.51 12.28
CA GLU A 315 -23.43 -7.80 11.10
C GLU A 315 -22.18 -8.47 10.52
N ILE A 316 -21.19 -8.82 11.36
CA ILE A 316 -19.95 -9.48 10.94
C ILE A 316 -20.24 -10.85 10.32
N LEU A 317 -21.07 -11.67 10.97
CA LEU A 317 -21.47 -12.98 10.43
C LEU A 317 -22.21 -12.84 9.09
N LYS A 318 -23.08 -11.84 8.95
CA LYS A 318 -23.77 -11.58 7.68
C LYS A 318 -22.79 -11.25 6.56
N ILE A 319 -21.82 -10.38 6.81
CA ILE A 319 -20.80 -9.99 5.82
C ILE A 319 -19.98 -11.20 5.39
N HIS A 320 -19.46 -11.99 6.33
CA HIS A 320 -18.61 -13.14 5.99
C HIS A 320 -19.38 -14.30 5.33
N THR A 321 -20.67 -14.42 5.62
CA THR A 321 -21.52 -15.44 4.99
C THR A 321 -22.15 -14.97 3.67
N GLN A 322 -21.95 -13.74 3.21
CA GLN A 322 -22.46 -13.28 1.91
C GLN A 322 -21.71 -13.93 0.74
N GLU A 323 -20.43 -14.22 0.90
CA GLU A 323 -19.59 -14.83 -0.13
C GLU A 323 -19.75 -16.37 -0.17
N MET A 324 -20.47 -16.97 0.78
CA MET A 324 -20.64 -18.42 0.92
C MET A 324 -21.98 -18.90 0.37
N ASN A 325 -21.99 -20.09 -0.23
CA ASN A 325 -23.23 -20.79 -0.58
C ASN A 325 -23.86 -21.40 0.69
N LYS A 326 -25.06 -20.93 1.04
CA LYS A 326 -25.71 -21.25 2.32
C LYS A 326 -27.22 -21.33 2.19
N GLU A 327 -27.82 -22.14 3.06
CA GLU A 327 -29.26 -22.09 3.33
C GLU A 327 -29.62 -20.90 4.24
N GLU A 328 -30.92 -20.74 4.52
CA GLU A 328 -31.40 -19.70 5.42
C GLU A 328 -30.84 -19.92 6.84
N LEU A 329 -29.98 -19.00 7.29
CA LEU A 329 -29.34 -19.08 8.60
C LEU A 329 -30.02 -18.17 9.61
N ASP A 330 -30.33 -18.73 10.78
CA ASP A 330 -30.73 -17.94 11.93
C ASP A 330 -29.49 -17.38 12.68
N PHE A 331 -29.17 -16.12 12.39
CA PHE A 331 -28.06 -15.40 13.03
C PHE A 331 -28.30 -15.10 14.52
N ASP A 332 -29.55 -15.11 15.00
CA ASP A 332 -29.85 -14.86 16.42
C ASP A 332 -29.34 -16.00 17.30
N VAL A 333 -29.52 -17.25 16.85
CA VAL A 333 -29.00 -18.43 17.56
C VAL A 333 -27.47 -18.43 17.58
N LEU A 334 -26.83 -18.11 16.46
CA LEU A 334 -25.37 -18.04 16.37
C LEU A 334 -24.78 -16.95 17.27
N CYS A 335 -25.46 -15.80 17.39
CA CYS A 335 -24.99 -14.70 18.24
C CYS A 335 -25.04 -15.01 19.74
N LYS A 336 -25.99 -15.85 20.17
CA LYS A 336 -26.06 -16.35 21.55
C LYS A 336 -24.93 -17.33 21.88
N LEU A 337 -24.49 -18.12 20.90
CA LEU A 337 -23.40 -19.10 21.09
C LEU A 337 -22.00 -18.47 20.99
N THR A 338 -21.87 -17.32 20.34
CA THR A 338 -20.59 -16.63 20.07
C THR A 338 -20.30 -15.51 21.07
N ASP A 339 -20.66 -15.70 22.34
CA ASP A 339 -20.38 -14.69 23.36
C ASP A 339 -18.86 -14.43 23.50
N LYS A 340 -18.48 -13.15 23.55
CA LYS A 340 -17.09 -12.64 23.59
C LYS A 340 -16.21 -13.02 22.41
N PHE A 341 -16.76 -13.40 21.26
CA PHE A 341 -15.97 -13.67 20.05
C PHE A 341 -15.43 -12.36 19.47
N ASN A 342 -14.17 -12.37 19.01
CA ASN A 342 -13.61 -11.25 18.26
C ASN A 342 -14.01 -11.37 16.76
N GLY A 343 -13.71 -10.36 15.94
CA GLY A 343 -14.06 -10.39 14.52
C GLY A 343 -13.33 -11.51 13.74
N ALA A 344 -12.09 -11.81 14.11
CA ALA A 344 -11.31 -12.91 13.53
C ALA A 344 -11.88 -14.29 13.88
N ASP A 345 -12.37 -14.48 15.10
CA ASP A 345 -13.02 -15.70 15.58
C ASP A 345 -14.30 -15.95 14.79
N LEU A 346 -15.11 -14.90 14.56
CA LEU A 346 -16.33 -14.99 13.76
C LEU A 346 -16.03 -15.35 12.30
N ARG A 347 -14.95 -14.79 11.72
CA ARG A 347 -14.47 -15.22 10.41
C ARG A 347 -14.05 -16.69 10.41
N ASN A 348 -13.36 -17.14 11.46
CA ASN A 348 -12.96 -18.54 11.60
C ASN A 348 -14.18 -19.47 11.75
N VAL A 349 -15.26 -19.04 12.40
CA VAL A 349 -16.52 -19.80 12.47
C VAL A 349 -17.07 -20.06 11.06
N CYS A 350 -17.09 -19.04 10.20
CA CYS A 350 -17.53 -19.20 8.82
C CYS A 350 -16.65 -20.18 8.03
N THR A 351 -15.32 -20.06 8.16
CA THR A 351 -14.37 -20.97 7.50
C THR A 351 -14.54 -22.42 7.97
N GLU A 352 -14.67 -22.64 9.28
CA GLU A 352 -14.86 -23.98 9.86
C GLU A 352 -16.21 -24.58 9.47
N ALA A 353 -17.27 -23.77 9.39
CA ALA A 353 -18.57 -24.23 8.89
C ALA A 353 -18.47 -24.73 7.43
N GLY A 354 -17.75 -24.00 6.57
CA GLY A 354 -17.45 -24.45 5.20
C GLY A 354 -16.66 -25.75 5.16
N MET A 355 -15.68 -25.92 6.06
CA MET A 355 -14.89 -27.15 6.17
C MET A 355 -15.71 -28.36 6.64
N PHE A 356 -16.75 -28.17 7.45
CA PHE A 356 -17.67 -29.25 7.83
C PHE A 356 -18.56 -29.67 6.66
N ALA A 357 -19.11 -28.71 5.92
CA ALA A 357 -19.89 -29.00 4.71
C ALA A 357 -19.06 -29.77 3.68
N LEU A 358 -17.81 -29.35 3.45
CA LEU A 358 -16.89 -30.05 2.54
C LEU A 358 -16.57 -31.48 3.00
N ARG A 359 -16.44 -31.70 4.32
CA ARG A 359 -16.15 -33.04 4.88
C ARG A 359 -17.32 -34.01 4.74
N GLU A 360 -18.54 -33.47 4.65
CA GLU A 360 -19.77 -34.22 4.41
C GLU A 360 -20.14 -34.25 2.91
N GLU A 361 -19.22 -33.84 2.03
CA GLU A 361 -19.39 -33.80 0.56
C GLU A 361 -20.60 -32.97 0.09
N ARG A 362 -20.91 -31.88 0.83
CA ARG A 362 -21.99 -30.93 0.49
C ARG A 362 -21.44 -29.64 -0.15
N ASP A 363 -22.14 -29.14 -1.16
CA ASP A 363 -21.82 -27.87 -1.87
C ASP A 363 -22.40 -26.61 -1.18
N TYR A 364 -23.11 -26.78 -0.07
CA TYR A 364 -23.74 -25.70 0.69
C TYR A 364 -23.62 -25.92 2.20
N THR A 365 -23.61 -24.82 2.94
CA THR A 365 -23.54 -24.82 4.41
C THR A 365 -24.92 -24.76 5.05
N VAL A 366 -25.13 -25.54 6.10
CA VAL A 366 -26.38 -25.57 6.89
C VAL A 366 -26.17 -25.01 8.29
N GLN A 367 -27.25 -24.67 8.99
CA GLN A 367 -27.18 -24.10 10.34
C GLN A 367 -26.43 -25.00 11.34
N GLU A 368 -26.53 -26.33 11.23
CA GLU A 368 -25.81 -27.26 12.09
C GLU A 368 -24.29 -27.15 11.97
N ASP A 369 -23.77 -26.86 10.78
CA ASP A 369 -22.33 -26.70 10.54
C ASP A 369 -21.78 -25.50 11.30
N PHE A 370 -22.52 -24.39 11.32
CA PHE A 370 -22.17 -23.20 12.09
C PHE A 370 -22.22 -23.46 13.59
N VAL A 371 -23.18 -24.25 14.09
CA VAL A 371 -23.25 -24.62 15.51
C VAL A 371 -22.08 -25.52 15.91
N LYS A 372 -21.73 -26.52 15.07
CA LYS A 372 -20.54 -27.38 15.26
C LYS A 372 -19.26 -26.52 15.27
N ALA A 373 -19.13 -25.58 14.33
CA ALA A 373 -18.00 -24.65 14.24
C ALA A 373 -17.87 -23.74 15.46
N CYS A 374 -18.98 -23.15 15.94
CA CYS A 374 -18.99 -22.33 17.15
C CYS A 374 -18.48 -23.11 18.37
N ARG A 375 -18.94 -24.37 18.55
CA ARG A 375 -18.49 -25.23 19.66
C ARG A 375 -17.01 -25.57 19.57
N LYS A 376 -16.51 -25.88 18.36
CA LYS A 376 -15.09 -26.14 18.11
C LYS A 376 -14.24 -24.93 18.50
N ILE A 377 -14.56 -23.75 18.00
CA ILE A 377 -13.80 -22.52 18.28
C ILE A 377 -13.91 -22.12 19.76
N LEU A 378 -15.08 -22.30 20.38
CA LEU A 378 -15.22 -22.08 21.82
C LEU A 378 -14.30 -22.99 22.64
N SER A 379 -14.12 -24.26 22.22
CA SER A 379 -13.20 -25.18 22.88
C SER A 379 -11.73 -24.76 22.72
N THR A 380 -11.34 -24.32 21.53
CA THR A 380 -9.99 -23.79 21.26
C THR A 380 -9.72 -22.52 22.07
N LYS A 381 -10.69 -21.60 22.13
CA LYS A 381 -10.56 -20.35 22.88
C LYS A 381 -10.46 -20.54 24.39
N LYS A 382 -11.03 -21.63 24.94
CA LYS A 382 -10.82 -22.00 26.34
C LYS A 382 -9.39 -22.48 26.63
N LEU A 383 -8.71 -23.02 25.62
CA LEU A 383 -7.30 -23.43 25.70
C LEU A 383 -6.36 -22.23 25.52
N GLU A 384 -6.79 -21.19 24.81
CA GLU A 384 -6.05 -19.93 24.70
C GLU A 384 -5.99 -19.15 26.03
N SER A 385 -4.83 -18.56 26.33
CA SER A 385 -4.63 -17.74 27.53
C SER A 385 -5.59 -16.55 27.55
N LYS A 386 -6.30 -16.35 28.68
CA LYS A 386 -7.12 -15.15 28.88
C LYS A 386 -6.23 -13.91 28.85
N MET A 387 -6.39 -13.06 27.84
CA MET A 387 -5.86 -11.70 27.90
C MET A 387 -6.85 -10.82 28.65
N ASP A 388 -6.55 -10.52 29.91
CA ASP A 388 -7.37 -9.61 30.70
C ASP A 388 -7.10 -8.16 30.28
N TYR A 389 -8.08 -7.56 29.61
CA TYR A 389 -8.12 -6.10 29.40
C TYR A 389 -8.55 -5.45 30.72
N LYS A 390 -7.61 -4.91 31.49
CA LYS A 390 -7.94 -4.06 32.63
C LYS A 390 -8.49 -2.73 32.11
N ARG A 391 -9.81 -2.61 32.02
CA ARG A 391 -10.48 -1.30 32.01
C ARG A 391 -10.06 -0.59 33.30
N LYS A 392 -9.22 0.43 33.20
CA LYS A 392 -9.08 1.38 34.30
C LYS A 392 -10.37 2.21 34.29
N GLU A 393 -11.21 1.98 35.30
CA GLU A 393 -12.33 2.86 35.63
C GLU A 393 -11.86 4.30 35.89
#